data_AF-A0A7M3YLN2-F1
#
_entry.id   AF-A0A7M3YLN2-F1
#
_cell.length_a   1.000
_cell.length_b   1.000
_cell.length_c   1.000
_cell.angle_alpha   90.00
_cell.angle_beta   90.00
_cell.angle_gamma   90.00
#
_symmetry.space_group_name_H-M   'P 1'
#
loop_
_entity.id
_entity.type
_entity.pdbx_description
1 polymer ?
#
loop_
_entity_poly.entity_id
_entity_poly.type
_entity_poly.pdbx_seq_one_letter_code
_entity_poly.pdbx_strand_id
1 'polypeptide(L)'
;MDSASILQHPRRNLGSRHRSQADRFVKLARKDPERKDENLAWAEQNAQQAVLHDFTDERNWRCLAEIKHMREDGEGLSLVLEDLFVVLGRDPNQLGQLKGVDHMEVGLELLEAAFLTDSLEPEVWFDKLDAESLDNFASRCKGLDFTDQRANIIYGRRLERIRSAGHEDMFIELVHHLLAHRPANHELWMELGRLHERREEIDQAWLCYDHVQQIRPTEPVRDLFLSRLKGAMDGEKAVPWSGPSLETRADFLSRMQNLSHTVSVVPVVEEEVTEDEDEPINLELKRLQDLIEAGEAAEAFFMARSLFTSGESWAEEWMLKAQSML
;
A
#
# COMPACT_ATOMS: atom_id res chain seq x y z
N MET A 1 -15.08 -1.65 16.80
CA MET A 1 -14.55 -2.40 15.64
C MET A 1 -14.78 -1.52 14.44
N ASP A 2 -13.73 -0.89 13.96
CA ASP A 2 -13.83 0.13 12.92
C ASP A 2 -14.15 -0.52 11.57
N SER A 3 -15.18 -0.04 10.87
CA SER A 3 -15.60 -0.57 9.56
C SER A 3 -14.49 -0.48 8.51
N ALA A 4 -13.52 0.41 8.71
CA ALA A 4 -12.33 0.56 7.88
C ALA A 4 -11.41 -0.69 7.93
N SER A 5 -11.30 -1.38 9.07
CA SER A 5 -10.44 -2.58 9.17
C SER A 5 -11.04 -3.81 8.47
N ILE A 6 -12.36 -3.80 8.23
CA ILE A 6 -13.11 -4.88 7.59
C ILE A 6 -13.02 -4.80 6.05
N LEU A 7 -12.65 -3.64 5.50
CA LEU A 7 -12.50 -3.36 4.07
C LEU A 7 -11.08 -3.62 3.51
N GLN A 8 -10.19 -4.19 4.33
CA GLN A 8 -8.75 -4.27 4.04
C GLN A 8 -8.35 -5.23 2.89
N HIS A 9 -9.23 -6.13 2.44
CA HIS A 9 -8.97 -6.99 1.29
C HIS A 9 -10.17 -7.05 0.33
N PRO A 10 -9.94 -7.09 -0.99
CA PRO A 10 -11.01 -7.19 -1.99
C PRO A 10 -11.92 -8.42 -1.76
N ARG A 11 -13.21 -8.16 -1.55
CA ARG A 11 -14.28 -9.14 -1.36
C ARG A 11 -14.96 -9.44 -2.69
N ARG A 12 -14.29 -10.21 -3.54
CA ARG A 12 -14.71 -10.50 -4.93
C ARG A 12 -16.18 -10.92 -5.08
N ASN A 13 -16.65 -11.82 -4.22
CA ASN A 13 -18.04 -12.30 -4.24
C ASN A 13 -19.05 -11.18 -3.90
N LEU A 14 -18.71 -10.29 -2.97
CA LEU A 14 -19.57 -9.20 -2.57
C LEU A 14 -19.59 -8.10 -3.65
N GLY A 15 -18.42 -7.74 -4.20
CA GLY A 15 -18.32 -6.84 -5.34
C GLY A 15 -19.14 -7.33 -6.55
N SER A 16 -19.00 -8.60 -6.91
CA SER A 16 -19.77 -9.22 -8.00
C SER A 16 -21.28 -9.20 -7.76
N ARG A 17 -21.73 -9.39 -6.51
CA ARG A 17 -23.15 -9.32 -6.14
C ARG A 17 -23.71 -7.91 -6.30
N HIS A 18 -22.99 -6.89 -5.84
CA HIS A 18 -23.39 -5.50 -5.98
C HIS A 18 -23.40 -5.05 -7.45
N ARG A 19 -22.38 -5.41 -8.24
CA ARG A 19 -22.39 -5.16 -9.70
C ARG A 19 -23.61 -5.79 -10.38
N SER A 20 -23.91 -7.05 -10.04
CA SER A 20 -25.10 -7.73 -10.59
C SER A 20 -26.42 -7.06 -10.19
N GLN A 21 -26.49 -6.41 -9.02
CA GLN A 21 -27.64 -5.62 -8.61
C GLN A 21 -27.72 -4.31 -9.37
N ALA A 22 -26.59 -3.62 -9.55
CA ALA A 22 -26.51 -2.41 -10.37
C ALA A 22 -27.03 -2.66 -11.80
N ASP A 23 -26.57 -3.74 -12.45
CA ASP A 23 -27.02 -4.14 -13.78
C ASP A 23 -28.54 -4.39 -13.86
N ARG A 24 -29.15 -4.92 -12.79
CA ARG A 24 -30.60 -5.13 -12.73
C ARG A 24 -31.34 -3.80 -12.69
N PHE A 25 -30.87 -2.85 -11.89
CA PHE A 25 -31.48 -1.52 -11.82
C PHE A 25 -31.30 -0.74 -13.13
N VAL A 26 -30.14 -0.84 -13.80
CA VAL A 26 -29.96 -0.29 -15.16
C VAL A 26 -30.99 -0.88 -16.14
N LYS A 27 -31.20 -2.20 -16.10
CA LYS A 27 -32.22 -2.86 -16.93
C LYS A 27 -33.64 -2.40 -16.60
N LEU A 28 -33.94 -2.10 -15.33
CA LEU A 28 -35.23 -1.55 -14.91
C LEU A 28 -35.41 -0.11 -15.41
N ALA A 29 -34.39 0.75 -15.27
CA ALA A 29 -34.41 2.12 -15.77
C ALA A 29 -34.68 2.20 -17.28
N ARG A 30 -34.16 1.23 -18.06
CA ARG A 30 -34.42 1.13 -19.50
C ARG A 30 -35.84 0.63 -19.83
N LYS A 31 -36.46 -0.14 -18.95
CA LYS A 31 -37.80 -0.72 -19.15
C LYS A 31 -38.92 0.19 -18.65
N ASP A 32 -38.65 0.98 -17.62
CA ASP A 32 -39.59 1.90 -16.98
C ASP A 32 -39.02 3.33 -17.00
N PRO A 33 -39.28 4.09 -18.08
CA PRO A 33 -38.79 5.45 -18.21
C PRO A 33 -39.34 6.42 -17.16
N GLU A 34 -40.52 6.16 -16.59
CA GLU A 34 -41.12 7.03 -15.55
C GLU A 34 -40.32 6.96 -14.25
N ARG A 35 -39.69 5.82 -13.96
CA ARG A 35 -38.82 5.61 -12.80
C ARG A 35 -37.33 5.55 -13.15
N LYS A 36 -36.95 6.10 -14.31
CA LYS A 36 -35.57 6.02 -14.81
C LYS A 36 -34.57 6.56 -13.78
N ASP A 37 -34.81 7.75 -13.26
CA ASP A 37 -33.86 8.43 -12.36
C ASP A 37 -33.73 7.72 -11.01
N GLU A 38 -34.84 7.25 -10.43
CA GLU A 38 -34.84 6.45 -9.20
C GLU A 38 -34.07 5.14 -9.39
N ASN A 39 -34.32 4.44 -10.49
CA ASN A 39 -33.62 3.19 -10.79
C ASN A 39 -32.13 3.43 -11.05
N LEU A 40 -31.75 4.50 -11.76
CA LEU A 40 -30.34 4.83 -11.96
C LEU A 40 -29.64 5.22 -10.65
N ALA A 41 -30.34 5.86 -9.71
CA ALA A 41 -29.80 6.13 -8.38
C ALA A 41 -29.50 4.85 -7.60
N TRP A 42 -30.42 3.88 -7.61
CA TRP A 42 -30.16 2.56 -7.02
C TRP A 42 -29.04 1.81 -7.73
N ALA A 43 -28.95 1.93 -9.06
CA ALA A 43 -27.87 1.34 -9.82
C ALA A 43 -26.51 1.90 -9.40
N GLU A 44 -26.40 3.23 -9.29
CA GLU A 44 -25.17 3.92 -8.91
C GLU A 44 -24.71 3.52 -7.52
N GLN A 45 -25.62 3.53 -6.53
CA GLN A 45 -25.29 3.13 -5.16
C GLN A 45 -24.73 1.71 -5.14
N ASN A 46 -25.32 0.78 -5.90
CA ASN A 46 -24.81 -0.58 -6.00
C ASN A 46 -23.47 -0.66 -6.73
N ALA A 47 -23.24 0.14 -7.78
CA ALA A 47 -21.97 0.17 -8.48
C ALA A 47 -20.83 0.73 -7.60
N GLN A 48 -21.11 1.75 -6.80
CA GLN A 48 -20.18 2.26 -5.78
C GLN A 48 -19.82 1.18 -4.76
N GLN A 49 -20.81 0.44 -4.25
CA GLN A 49 -20.56 -0.69 -3.35
C GLN A 49 -19.76 -1.82 -4.02
N ALA A 50 -19.94 -2.02 -5.34
CA ALA A 50 -19.16 -3.00 -6.09
C ALA A 50 -17.68 -2.63 -6.13
N VAL A 51 -17.35 -1.38 -6.43
CA VAL A 51 -15.96 -0.86 -6.40
C VAL A 51 -15.39 -0.87 -4.99
N LEU A 52 -16.15 -0.40 -3.99
CA LEU A 52 -15.73 -0.40 -2.59
C LEU A 52 -15.33 -1.81 -2.10
N HIS A 53 -16.12 -2.82 -2.47
CA HIS A 53 -15.83 -4.18 -2.06
C HIS A 53 -14.80 -4.90 -2.94
N ASP A 54 -14.68 -4.56 -4.21
CA ASP A 54 -13.68 -5.14 -5.10
C ASP A 54 -13.23 -4.13 -6.16
N PHE A 55 -12.33 -3.25 -5.76
CA PHE A 55 -11.69 -2.26 -6.63
C PHE A 55 -10.69 -2.90 -7.61
N THR A 56 -10.41 -4.21 -7.48
CA THR A 56 -9.45 -4.91 -8.34
C THR A 56 -10.06 -5.46 -9.62
N ASP A 57 -11.40 -5.50 -9.69
CA ASP A 57 -12.13 -5.92 -10.89
C ASP A 57 -12.54 -4.70 -11.72
N GLU A 58 -11.87 -4.51 -12.86
CA GLU A 58 -12.15 -3.41 -13.81
C GLU A 58 -13.62 -3.32 -14.22
N ARG A 59 -14.37 -4.43 -14.21
CA ARG A 59 -15.80 -4.43 -14.56
C ARG A 59 -16.64 -3.65 -13.55
N ASN A 60 -16.20 -3.54 -12.30
CA ASN A 60 -16.89 -2.75 -11.28
C ASN A 60 -16.74 -1.25 -11.59
N TRP A 61 -15.54 -0.82 -11.99
CA TRP A 61 -15.26 0.55 -12.43
C TRP A 61 -16.03 0.91 -13.70
N ARG A 62 -16.03 0.03 -14.71
CA ARG A 62 -16.82 0.21 -15.95
C ARG A 62 -18.31 0.39 -15.64
N CYS A 63 -18.87 -0.48 -14.80
CA CYS A 63 -20.27 -0.40 -14.39
C CYS A 63 -20.59 0.97 -13.74
N LEU A 64 -19.74 1.44 -12.82
CA LEU A 64 -19.94 2.73 -12.16
C LEU A 64 -19.84 3.89 -13.16
N ALA A 65 -18.82 3.91 -14.01
CA ALA A 65 -18.60 4.96 -14.99
C ALA A 65 -19.75 5.03 -16.03
N GLU A 66 -20.21 3.88 -16.53
CA GLU A 66 -21.37 3.81 -17.44
C GLU A 66 -22.63 4.37 -16.78
N ILE A 67 -22.86 4.08 -15.49
CA ILE A 67 -24.03 4.60 -14.77
C ILE A 67 -23.91 6.12 -14.56
N LYS A 68 -22.72 6.63 -14.21
CA LYS A 68 -22.46 8.08 -14.11
C LYS A 68 -22.76 8.78 -15.43
N HIS A 69 -22.29 8.21 -16.54
CA HIS A 69 -22.59 8.72 -17.87
C HIS A 69 -24.09 8.67 -18.21
N MET A 70 -24.79 7.57 -17.89
CA MET A 70 -26.25 7.45 -18.10
C MET A 70 -27.08 8.46 -17.28
N ARG A 71 -26.51 8.98 -16.19
CA ARG A 71 -27.10 10.00 -15.32
C ARG A 71 -26.69 11.43 -15.70
N GLU A 72 -25.90 11.61 -16.75
CA GLU A 72 -25.34 12.91 -17.16
C GLU A 72 -24.49 13.56 -16.04
N ASP A 73 -23.87 12.73 -15.20
CA ASP A 73 -23.05 13.16 -14.05
C ASP A 73 -21.55 13.18 -14.42
N GLY A 74 -21.16 14.24 -15.14
CA GLY A 74 -19.77 14.44 -15.59
C GLY A 74 -18.78 14.67 -14.45
N GLU A 75 -19.19 15.38 -13.40
CA GLU A 75 -18.38 15.59 -12.20
C GLU A 75 -18.15 14.26 -11.46
N GLY A 76 -19.20 13.45 -11.30
CA GLY A 76 -19.07 12.12 -10.73
C GLY A 76 -18.21 11.18 -11.56
N LEU A 77 -18.23 11.29 -12.89
CA LEU A 77 -17.33 10.53 -13.76
C LEU A 77 -15.86 10.98 -13.63
N SER A 78 -15.62 12.29 -13.48
CA SER A 78 -14.28 12.83 -13.14
C SER A 78 -13.75 12.23 -11.84
N LEU A 79 -14.58 12.21 -10.78
CA LEU A 79 -14.19 11.64 -9.48
C LEU A 79 -13.88 10.13 -9.57
N VAL A 80 -14.61 9.38 -10.40
CA VAL A 80 -14.33 7.95 -10.62
C VAL A 80 -12.97 7.76 -11.30
N LEU A 81 -12.61 8.60 -12.26
CA LEU A 81 -11.31 8.55 -12.93
C LEU A 81 -10.17 8.95 -12.00
N GLU A 82 -10.35 10.02 -11.23
CA GLU A 82 -9.38 10.45 -10.21
C GLU A 82 -9.13 9.33 -9.20
N ASP A 83 -10.19 8.71 -8.67
CA ASP A 83 -10.09 7.60 -7.72
C ASP A 83 -9.36 6.39 -8.34
N LEU A 84 -9.69 6.02 -9.58
CA LEU A 84 -8.98 4.95 -10.30
C LEU A 84 -7.48 5.27 -10.44
N PHE A 85 -7.14 6.51 -10.79
CA PHE A 85 -5.74 6.88 -11.00
C PHE A 85 -4.93 6.91 -9.70
N VAL A 86 -5.55 7.25 -8.57
CA VAL A 86 -4.95 7.06 -7.25
C VAL A 86 -4.68 5.57 -7.01
N VAL A 87 -5.65 4.69 -7.29
CA VAL A 87 -5.49 3.23 -7.14
C VAL A 87 -4.40 2.67 -8.07
N LEU A 88 -4.24 3.22 -9.27
CA LEU A 88 -3.18 2.86 -10.22
C LEU A 88 -1.82 3.46 -9.88
N GLY A 89 -1.72 4.29 -8.83
CA GLY A 89 -0.50 5.00 -8.49
C GLY A 89 -0.05 5.88 -9.66
N ARG A 90 -0.88 6.84 -10.07
CA ARG A 90 -0.48 7.91 -10.98
C ARG A 90 -0.15 9.16 -10.20
N ASP A 91 0.80 9.93 -10.74
CA ASP A 91 1.25 11.19 -10.15
C ASP A 91 0.07 12.19 -10.07
N PRO A 92 -0.22 12.77 -8.89
CA PRO A 92 -1.20 13.84 -8.73
C PRO A 92 -1.05 15.00 -9.73
N ASN A 93 0.18 15.30 -10.17
CA ASN A 93 0.45 16.32 -11.19
C ASN A 93 -0.14 15.95 -12.56
N GLN A 94 -0.22 14.65 -12.87
CA GLN A 94 -0.88 14.17 -14.09
C GLN A 94 -2.40 14.25 -13.98
N LEU A 95 -2.98 14.13 -12.77
CA LEU A 95 -4.41 14.36 -12.55
C LEU A 95 -4.80 15.82 -12.81
N GLY A 96 -3.89 16.77 -12.51
CA GLY A 96 -4.08 18.18 -12.82
C GLY A 96 -4.30 18.48 -14.32
N GLN A 97 -3.83 17.59 -15.21
CA GLN A 97 -4.01 17.74 -16.67
C GLN A 97 -5.46 17.46 -17.12
N LEU A 98 -6.27 16.81 -16.28
CA LEU A 98 -7.68 16.52 -16.55
C LEU A 98 -8.60 17.70 -16.23
N LYS A 99 -8.06 18.77 -15.62
CA LYS A 99 -8.83 19.99 -15.33
C LYS A 99 -9.29 20.65 -16.63
N GLY A 100 -10.61 20.83 -16.77
CA GLY A 100 -11.22 21.44 -17.94
C GLY A 100 -11.50 20.46 -19.09
N VAL A 101 -11.26 19.17 -18.90
CA VAL A 101 -11.72 18.12 -19.82
C VAL A 101 -13.22 17.90 -19.64
N ASP A 102 -13.95 17.78 -20.75
CA ASP A 102 -15.34 17.36 -20.71
C ASP A 102 -15.43 15.83 -20.52
N HIS A 103 -15.56 15.43 -19.25
CA HIS A 103 -15.65 14.03 -18.87
C HIS A 103 -16.92 13.36 -19.40
N MET A 104 -17.98 14.10 -19.76
CA MET A 104 -19.15 13.50 -20.39
C MET A 104 -18.84 13.02 -21.81
N GLU A 105 -17.99 13.73 -22.54
CA GLU A 105 -17.60 13.35 -23.90
C GLU A 105 -16.55 12.24 -23.91
N VAL A 106 -15.48 12.36 -23.11
CA VAL A 106 -14.30 11.47 -23.20
C VAL A 106 -14.07 10.57 -22.00
N GLY A 107 -14.83 10.70 -20.91
CA GLY A 107 -14.52 10.02 -19.64
C GLY A 107 -14.54 8.49 -19.72
N LEU A 108 -15.48 7.91 -20.48
CA LEU A 108 -15.52 6.46 -20.71
C LEU A 108 -14.33 5.97 -21.56
N GLU A 109 -13.91 6.77 -22.54
CA GLU A 109 -12.76 6.44 -23.40
C GLU A 109 -11.45 6.54 -22.61
N LEU A 110 -11.31 7.55 -21.76
CA LEU A 110 -10.18 7.69 -20.84
C LEU A 110 -10.09 6.51 -19.87
N LEU A 111 -11.23 6.04 -19.34
CA LEU A 111 -11.29 4.86 -18.49
C LEU A 111 -10.78 3.60 -19.22
N GLU A 112 -11.27 3.35 -20.43
CA GLU A 112 -10.83 2.19 -21.21
C GLU A 112 -9.35 2.31 -21.62
N ALA A 113 -8.90 3.50 -22.02
CA ALA A 113 -7.49 3.76 -22.30
C ALA A 113 -6.60 3.49 -21.08
N ALA A 114 -7.08 3.84 -19.88
CA ALA A 114 -6.38 3.53 -18.63
C ALA A 114 -6.22 2.02 -18.43
N PHE A 115 -7.28 1.23 -18.57
CA PHE A 115 -7.21 -0.24 -18.43
C PHE A 115 -6.43 -0.93 -19.56
N LEU A 116 -6.47 -0.39 -20.77
CA LEU A 116 -5.66 -0.88 -21.88
C LEU A 116 -4.17 -0.71 -21.61
N THR A 117 -3.79 0.43 -21.03
CA THR A 117 -2.39 0.77 -20.72
C THR A 117 -1.91 0.12 -19.41
N ASP A 118 -2.75 0.13 -18.37
CA ASP A 118 -2.37 -0.17 -17.00
C ASP A 118 -3.48 -1.01 -16.32
N SER A 119 -3.63 -2.27 -16.77
CA SER A 119 -4.70 -3.16 -16.32
C SER A 119 -4.62 -3.45 -14.82
N LEU A 120 -5.79 -3.58 -14.17
CA LEU A 120 -5.86 -3.98 -12.75
C LEU A 120 -5.62 -5.49 -12.55
N GLU A 121 -5.75 -6.29 -13.61
CA GLU A 121 -5.46 -7.73 -13.58
C GLU A 121 -3.94 -7.95 -13.79
N PRO A 122 -3.20 -8.48 -12.80
CA PRO A 122 -1.74 -8.57 -12.87
C PRO A 122 -1.21 -9.37 -14.06
N GLU A 123 -1.90 -10.43 -14.49
CA GLU A 123 -1.49 -11.21 -15.67
C GLU A 123 -1.61 -10.40 -16.95
N VAL A 124 -2.77 -9.77 -17.17
CA VAL A 124 -3.03 -8.94 -18.37
C VAL A 124 -2.10 -7.73 -18.40
N TRP A 125 -1.82 -7.16 -17.24
CA TRP A 125 -0.84 -6.09 -17.08
C TRP A 125 0.56 -6.55 -17.46
N PHE A 126 1.03 -7.67 -16.89
CA PHE A 126 2.39 -8.16 -17.11
C PHE A 126 2.63 -8.60 -18.56
N ASP A 127 1.65 -9.26 -19.18
CA ASP A 127 1.75 -9.75 -20.56
C ASP A 127 1.93 -8.64 -21.61
N LYS A 128 1.58 -7.39 -21.26
CA LYS A 128 1.74 -6.21 -22.11
C LYS A 128 3.06 -5.49 -21.91
N LEU A 129 3.82 -5.82 -20.87
CA LEU A 129 5.09 -5.15 -20.58
C LEU A 129 6.20 -5.71 -21.46
N ASP A 130 6.95 -4.80 -22.08
CA ASP A 130 8.30 -5.09 -22.54
C ASP A 130 9.33 -4.70 -21.46
N ALA A 131 10.61 -4.91 -21.76
CA ALA A 131 11.70 -4.61 -20.83
C ALA A 131 11.73 -3.12 -20.43
N GLU A 132 11.51 -2.21 -21.39
CA GLU A 132 11.49 -0.77 -21.14
C GLU A 132 10.31 -0.37 -20.26
N SER A 133 9.13 -0.94 -20.50
CA SER A 133 7.92 -0.71 -19.70
C SER A 133 8.08 -1.25 -18.27
N LEU A 134 8.81 -2.36 -18.10
CA LEU A 134 9.12 -2.92 -16.80
C LEU A 134 10.07 -2.01 -16.00
N ASP A 135 11.11 -1.46 -16.64
CA ASP A 135 12.02 -0.49 -16.01
C ASP A 135 11.30 0.83 -15.66
N ASN A 136 10.39 1.27 -16.53
CA ASN A 136 9.52 2.41 -16.27
C ASN A 136 8.59 2.15 -15.07
N PHE A 137 8.03 0.94 -14.95
CA PHE A 137 7.26 0.54 -13.78
C PHE A 137 8.10 0.57 -12.50
N ALA A 138 9.32 0.03 -12.54
CA ALA A 138 10.22 0.05 -11.39
C ALA A 138 10.57 1.49 -10.97
N SER A 139 10.84 2.36 -11.93
CA SER A 139 11.12 3.78 -11.68
C SER A 139 9.91 4.50 -11.06
N ARG A 140 8.70 4.24 -11.56
CA ARG A 140 7.45 4.76 -10.97
C ARG A 140 7.26 4.27 -9.54
N CYS A 141 7.40 2.97 -9.30
CA CYS A 141 7.21 2.36 -7.99
C CYS A 141 8.09 2.99 -6.90
N LYS A 142 9.27 3.50 -7.25
CA LYS A 142 10.19 4.16 -6.30
C LYS A 142 9.72 5.54 -5.84
N GLY A 143 8.89 6.23 -6.63
CA GLY A 143 8.43 7.59 -6.35
C GLY A 143 6.94 7.69 -6.02
N LEU A 144 6.25 6.55 -5.91
CA LEU A 144 4.82 6.51 -5.60
C LEU A 144 4.56 6.44 -4.11
N ASP A 145 3.54 7.17 -3.68
CA ASP A 145 2.99 7.07 -2.34
C ASP A 145 2.02 5.87 -2.27
N PHE A 146 2.35 4.90 -1.42
CA PHE A 146 1.53 3.70 -1.17
C PHE A 146 0.71 3.76 0.11
N THR A 147 0.46 4.96 0.64
CA THR A 147 -0.42 5.18 1.79
C THR A 147 -1.86 4.73 1.50
N ASP A 148 -2.34 4.90 0.26
CA ASP A 148 -3.60 4.28 -0.17
C ASP A 148 -3.45 2.75 -0.24
N GLN A 149 -4.23 2.07 0.60
CA GLN A 149 -4.24 0.61 0.68
C GLN A 149 -4.54 -0.09 -0.63
N ARG A 150 -5.40 0.49 -1.44
CA ARG A 150 -5.82 -0.09 -2.72
C ARG A 150 -4.64 -0.08 -3.70
N ALA A 151 -3.90 1.03 -3.76
CA ALA A 151 -2.67 1.12 -4.54
C ALA A 151 -1.63 0.11 -4.04
N ASN A 152 -1.40 0.03 -2.73
CA ASN A 152 -0.48 -0.95 -2.13
C ASN A 152 -0.84 -2.40 -2.51
N ILE A 153 -2.13 -2.77 -2.49
CA ILE A 153 -2.60 -4.12 -2.87
C ILE A 153 -2.39 -4.39 -4.37
N ILE A 154 -2.72 -3.43 -5.24
CA ILE A 154 -2.51 -3.59 -6.69
C ILE A 154 -1.02 -3.80 -6.99
N TYR A 155 -0.17 -2.93 -6.44
CA TYR A 155 1.27 -3.03 -6.66
C TYR A 155 1.87 -4.28 -6.01
N GLY A 156 1.37 -4.71 -4.85
CA GLY A 156 1.78 -5.96 -4.21
C GLY A 156 1.55 -7.18 -5.11
N ARG A 157 0.36 -7.27 -5.73
CA ARG A 157 0.05 -8.33 -6.70
C ARG A 157 0.91 -8.26 -7.96
N ARG A 158 1.21 -7.05 -8.44
CA ARG A 158 2.10 -6.84 -9.59
C ARG A 158 3.52 -7.28 -9.29
N LEU A 159 4.03 -6.96 -8.10
CA LEU A 159 5.35 -7.40 -7.64
C LEU A 159 5.41 -8.92 -7.46
N GLU A 160 4.37 -9.53 -6.90
CA GLU A 160 4.27 -11.00 -6.82
C GLU A 160 4.32 -11.64 -8.21
N ARG A 161 3.67 -11.02 -9.20
CA ARG A 161 3.71 -11.48 -10.59
C ARG A 161 5.08 -11.31 -11.25
N ILE A 162 5.76 -10.19 -11.00
CA ILE A 162 7.16 -9.93 -11.43
C ILE A 162 8.10 -10.98 -10.85
N ARG A 163 7.96 -11.26 -9.55
CA ARG A 163 8.74 -12.30 -8.85
C ARG A 163 8.51 -13.67 -9.50
N SER A 164 7.27 -14.01 -9.79
CA SER A 164 6.90 -15.29 -10.42
C SER A 164 7.44 -15.42 -11.85
N ALA A 165 7.72 -14.32 -12.54
CA ALA A 165 8.42 -14.29 -13.82
C ALA A 165 9.96 -14.43 -13.71
N GLY A 166 10.51 -14.51 -12.49
CA GLY A 166 11.95 -14.68 -12.26
C GLY A 166 12.72 -13.39 -12.04
N HIS A 167 12.06 -12.23 -11.97
CA HIS A 167 12.69 -10.94 -11.67
C HIS A 167 12.83 -10.71 -10.16
N GLU A 168 13.49 -11.65 -9.45
CA GLU A 168 13.57 -11.64 -7.98
C GLU A 168 14.33 -10.43 -7.43
N ASP A 169 15.41 -9.98 -8.08
CA ASP A 169 16.18 -8.80 -7.63
C ASP A 169 15.34 -7.52 -7.67
N MET A 170 14.58 -7.33 -8.75
CA MET A 170 13.65 -6.20 -8.89
C MET A 170 12.53 -6.28 -7.85
N PHE A 171 12.00 -7.47 -7.57
CA PHE A 171 11.05 -7.67 -6.50
C PHE A 171 11.62 -7.24 -5.14
N ILE A 172 12.82 -7.71 -4.78
CA ILE A 172 13.48 -7.35 -3.52
C ILE A 172 13.69 -5.85 -3.42
N GLU A 173 14.11 -5.20 -4.50
CA GLU A 173 14.28 -3.74 -4.49
C GLU A 173 12.94 -3.02 -4.24
N LEU A 174 11.91 -3.33 -5.02
CA LEU A 174 10.66 -2.59 -5.03
C LEU A 174 9.76 -2.88 -3.82
N VAL A 175 9.83 -4.09 -3.25
CA VAL A 175 8.96 -4.48 -2.12
C VAL A 175 9.20 -3.63 -0.88
N HIS A 176 10.43 -3.12 -0.68
CA HIS A 176 10.75 -2.23 0.44
C HIS A 176 9.94 -0.93 0.39
N HIS A 177 9.64 -0.39 -0.81
CA HIS A 177 8.78 0.79 -0.95
C HIS A 177 7.35 0.52 -0.47
N LEU A 178 6.78 -0.64 -0.82
CA LEU A 178 5.43 -1.01 -0.35
C LEU A 178 5.39 -1.26 1.16
N LEU A 179 6.42 -1.91 1.69
CA LEU A 179 6.52 -2.27 3.10
C LEU A 179 6.82 -1.05 3.98
N ALA A 180 7.49 -0.02 3.44
CA ALA A 180 7.75 1.23 4.13
C ALA A 180 6.45 2.01 4.41
N HIS A 181 5.54 2.10 3.43
CA HIS A 181 4.23 2.72 3.66
C HIS A 181 3.25 1.79 4.38
N ARG A 182 3.51 0.47 4.42
CA ARG A 182 2.61 -0.50 5.07
C ARG A 182 3.34 -1.53 5.94
N PRO A 183 3.94 -1.12 7.07
CA PRO A 183 4.71 -2.01 7.94
C PRO A 183 3.90 -3.21 8.43
N ALA A 184 2.59 -3.05 8.69
CA ALA A 184 1.72 -4.10 9.21
C ALA A 184 1.48 -5.30 8.27
N ASN A 185 1.95 -5.27 7.01
CA ASN A 185 1.78 -6.35 6.05
C ASN A 185 2.71 -7.56 6.34
N HIS A 186 2.37 -8.31 7.40
CA HIS A 186 3.13 -9.49 7.85
C HIS A 186 3.28 -10.58 6.78
N GLU A 187 2.31 -10.75 5.87
CA GLU A 187 2.39 -11.75 4.79
C GLU A 187 3.54 -11.41 3.83
N LEU A 188 3.60 -10.16 3.37
CA LEU A 188 4.65 -9.71 2.45
C LEU A 188 6.04 -9.71 3.10
N TRP A 189 6.13 -9.33 4.38
CA TRP A 189 7.36 -9.48 5.16
C TRP A 189 7.82 -10.93 5.30
N MET A 190 6.87 -11.85 5.52
CA MET A 190 7.17 -13.27 5.61
C MET A 190 7.67 -13.83 4.28
N GLU A 191 7.10 -13.40 3.16
CA GLU A 191 7.58 -13.77 1.82
C GLU A 191 8.98 -13.24 1.52
N LEU A 192 9.24 -11.96 1.85
CA LEU A 192 10.56 -11.35 1.70
C LEU A 192 11.60 -12.08 2.56
N GLY A 193 11.28 -12.40 3.82
CA GLY A 193 12.14 -13.18 4.70
C GLY A 193 12.47 -14.57 4.14
N ARG A 194 11.47 -15.27 3.59
CA ARG A 194 11.68 -16.57 2.92
C ARG A 194 12.55 -16.46 1.68
N LEU A 195 12.47 -15.35 0.96
CA LEU A 195 13.30 -15.10 -0.22
C LEU A 195 14.76 -14.86 0.17
N HIS A 196 15.01 -14.01 1.16
CA HIS A 196 16.35 -13.80 1.72
C HIS A 196 16.93 -15.10 2.30
N GLU A 197 16.12 -15.92 2.98
CA GLU A 197 16.55 -17.23 3.50
C GLU A 197 17.00 -18.17 2.37
N ARG A 198 16.28 -18.20 1.24
CA ARG A 198 16.70 -19.00 0.06
C ARG A 198 17.97 -18.50 -0.61
N ARG A 199 18.27 -17.20 -0.50
CA ARG A 199 19.47 -16.55 -1.03
C ARG A 199 20.67 -16.60 -0.07
N GLU A 200 20.52 -17.25 1.09
CA GLU A 200 21.52 -17.29 2.17
C GLU A 200 21.84 -15.90 2.77
N GLU A 201 20.93 -14.92 2.60
CA GLU A 201 21.03 -13.57 3.16
C GLU A 201 20.47 -13.57 4.59
N ILE A 202 21.15 -14.29 5.49
CA ILE A 202 20.67 -14.65 6.84
C ILE A 202 20.24 -13.43 7.67
N ASP A 203 21.03 -12.36 7.64
CA ASP A 203 20.74 -11.16 8.43
C ASP A 203 19.46 -10.46 7.95
N GLN A 204 19.24 -10.38 6.63
CA GLN A 204 18.03 -9.78 6.05
C GLN A 204 16.80 -10.65 6.34
N ALA A 205 16.94 -11.97 6.22
CA ALA A 205 15.87 -12.91 6.58
C ALA A 205 15.47 -12.76 8.06
N TRP A 206 16.45 -12.62 8.96
CA TRP A 206 16.20 -12.38 10.37
C TRP A 206 15.42 -11.09 10.62
N LEU A 207 15.84 -9.98 10.01
CA LEU A 207 15.19 -8.67 10.18
C LEU A 207 13.70 -8.72 9.75
N CYS A 208 13.42 -9.42 8.65
CA CYS A 208 12.04 -9.64 8.17
C CYS A 208 11.23 -10.45 9.20
N TYR A 209 11.75 -11.59 9.65
CA TYR A 209 11.04 -12.46 10.60
C TYR A 209 10.89 -11.83 11.99
N ASP A 210 11.87 -11.05 12.44
CA ASP A 210 11.79 -10.29 13.68
C ASP A 210 10.67 -9.24 13.59
N HIS A 211 10.56 -8.54 12.47
CA HIS A 211 9.47 -7.60 12.24
C HIS A 211 8.10 -8.29 12.19
N VAL A 212 7.99 -9.44 11.52
CA VAL A 212 6.75 -10.25 11.53
C VAL A 212 6.35 -10.62 12.95
N GLN A 213 7.29 -11.13 13.76
CA GLN A 213 7.01 -11.53 15.14
C GLN A 213 6.69 -10.34 16.05
N GLN A 214 7.24 -9.15 15.77
CA GLN A 214 6.86 -7.91 16.44
C GLN A 214 5.39 -7.54 16.17
N ILE A 215 4.91 -7.71 14.93
CA ILE A 215 3.53 -7.44 14.54
C ILE A 215 2.57 -8.53 15.00
N ARG A 216 3.03 -9.79 14.95
CA ARG A 216 2.29 -10.99 15.34
C ARG A 216 3.05 -11.77 16.40
N PRO A 217 3.01 -11.35 17.69
CA PRO A 217 3.71 -12.05 18.77
C PRO A 217 3.32 -13.53 18.94
N THR A 218 2.14 -13.92 18.45
CA THR A 218 1.66 -15.31 18.47
C THR A 218 2.32 -16.22 17.42
N GLU A 219 2.99 -15.65 16.42
CA GLU A 219 3.67 -16.38 15.36
C GLU A 219 5.19 -16.41 15.61
N PRO A 220 5.78 -17.55 16.05
CA PRO A 220 7.18 -17.62 16.46
C PRO A 220 8.13 -17.78 15.24
N VAL A 221 7.93 -17.01 14.18
CA VAL A 221 8.64 -17.21 12.89
C VAL A 221 10.14 -17.00 13.04
N ARG A 222 10.56 -15.98 13.78
CA ARG A 222 11.97 -15.68 14.07
C ARG A 222 12.63 -16.79 14.88
N ASP A 223 11.94 -17.27 15.91
CA ASP A 223 12.47 -18.31 16.80
C ASP A 223 12.57 -19.66 16.05
N LEU A 224 11.62 -19.96 15.16
CA LEU A 224 11.68 -21.10 14.25
C LEU A 224 12.84 -20.96 13.26
N PHE A 225 13.10 -19.77 12.72
CA PHE A 225 14.26 -19.54 11.87
C PHE A 225 15.59 -19.74 12.62
N LEU A 226 15.69 -19.24 13.86
CA LEU A 226 16.85 -19.44 14.71
C LEU A 226 17.14 -20.93 14.96
N SER A 227 16.09 -21.74 15.18
CA SER A 227 16.26 -23.18 15.40
C SER A 227 16.75 -23.91 14.14
N ARG A 228 16.23 -23.54 12.95
CA ARG A 228 16.74 -24.05 11.66
C ARG A 228 18.22 -23.69 11.46
N LEU A 229 18.58 -22.44 11.73
CA LEU A 229 19.95 -21.96 11.58
C LEU A 229 20.91 -22.69 12.52
N LYS A 230 20.54 -22.86 13.80
CA LYS A 230 21.35 -23.63 14.77
C LYS A 230 21.51 -25.09 14.35
N GLY A 231 20.43 -25.75 13.93
CA GLY A 231 20.48 -27.14 13.47
C GLY A 231 21.33 -27.36 12.22
N ALA A 232 21.40 -26.37 11.31
CA ALA A 232 22.30 -26.41 10.15
C ALA A 232 23.78 -26.26 10.53
N MET A 233 24.08 -25.61 11.66
CA MET A 233 25.44 -25.32 12.14
C MET A 233 25.98 -26.38 13.11
N ASP A 234 25.28 -27.48 13.39
CA ASP A 234 25.74 -28.55 14.30
C ASP A 234 26.87 -29.44 13.71
N GLY A 235 27.56 -28.98 12.66
CA GLY A 235 28.79 -29.61 12.14
C GLY A 235 30.06 -29.08 12.83
N GLU A 236 31.07 -29.94 13.00
CA GLU A 236 32.31 -29.68 13.78
C GLU A 236 33.16 -28.44 13.37
N LYS A 237 32.76 -27.69 12.33
CA LYS A 237 33.47 -26.52 11.80
C LYS A 237 32.62 -25.23 11.73
N ALA A 238 31.36 -25.24 12.14
CA ALA A 238 30.50 -24.08 11.94
C ALA A 238 30.60 -23.09 13.11
N VAL A 239 30.79 -21.81 12.78
CA VAL A 239 30.77 -20.71 13.76
C VAL A 239 29.32 -20.41 14.13
N PRO A 240 28.93 -20.41 15.42
CA PRO A 240 27.58 -20.04 15.82
C PRO A 240 27.22 -18.63 15.34
N TRP A 241 26.11 -18.48 14.61
CA TRP A 241 25.65 -17.18 14.15
C TRP A 241 25.18 -16.31 15.33
N SER A 242 25.67 -15.07 15.41
CA SER A 242 25.49 -14.15 16.55
C SER A 242 24.35 -13.14 16.36
N GLY A 243 23.58 -13.24 15.27
CA GLY A 243 22.58 -12.24 14.92
C GLY A 243 23.15 -11.07 14.11
N PRO A 244 22.29 -10.27 13.46
CA PRO A 244 22.71 -9.03 12.81
C PRO A 244 23.22 -8.03 13.85
N SER A 245 24.25 -7.26 13.49
CA SER A 245 24.82 -6.22 14.34
C SER A 245 23.79 -5.11 14.65
N LEU A 246 24.04 -4.33 15.71
CA LEU A 246 23.20 -3.17 16.03
C LEU A 246 23.19 -2.16 14.87
N GLU A 247 24.33 -1.94 14.22
CA GLU A 247 24.46 -1.09 13.04
C GLU A 247 23.57 -1.58 11.90
N THR A 248 23.59 -2.88 11.57
CA THR A 248 22.76 -3.43 10.50
C THR A 248 21.26 -3.30 10.78
N ARG A 249 20.83 -3.41 12.04
CA ARG A 249 19.43 -3.19 12.43
C ARG A 249 19.04 -1.72 12.32
N ALA A 250 19.89 -0.82 12.80
CA ALA A 250 19.67 0.62 12.73
C ALA A 250 19.61 1.11 11.27
N ASP A 251 20.55 0.64 10.42
CA ASP A 251 20.58 0.95 8.99
C ASP A 251 19.30 0.49 8.28
N PHE A 252 18.82 -0.71 8.60
CA PHE A 252 17.59 -1.24 8.02
C PHE A 252 16.37 -0.38 8.42
N LEU A 253 16.22 -0.07 9.71
CA LEU A 253 15.10 0.75 10.18
C LEU A 253 15.16 2.17 9.65
N SER A 254 16.35 2.77 9.58
CA SER A 254 16.55 4.09 8.98
C SER A 254 16.20 4.10 7.49
N ARG A 255 16.57 3.05 6.73
CA ARG A 255 16.16 2.92 5.32
C ARG A 255 14.64 2.84 5.19
N MET A 256 13.97 2.03 6.00
CA MET A 256 12.51 1.91 5.96
C MET A 256 11.82 3.21 6.35
N GLN A 257 12.33 3.93 7.36
CA GLN A 257 11.87 5.26 7.72
C GLN A 257 12.02 6.23 6.54
N ASN A 258 13.19 6.25 5.90
CA ASN A 258 13.45 7.15 4.78
C ASN A 258 12.53 6.88 3.58
N LEU A 259 12.20 5.61 3.34
CA LEU A 259 11.27 5.21 2.29
C LEU A 259 9.80 5.51 2.64
N SER A 260 9.47 5.56 3.93
CA SER A 260 8.10 5.86 4.39
C SER A 260 7.77 7.35 4.36
N HIS A 261 8.78 8.22 4.23
CA HIS A 261 8.59 9.65 4.06
C HIS A 261 7.76 9.92 2.80
N THR A 262 6.50 10.26 3.00
CA THR A 262 5.67 10.88 1.97
C THR A 262 6.24 12.28 1.73
N VAL A 263 6.28 12.75 0.48
CA VAL A 263 6.55 14.17 0.15
C VAL A 263 5.32 15.01 0.52
N SER A 264 4.72 14.74 1.68
CA SER A 264 3.76 15.61 2.32
C SER A 264 4.53 16.87 2.69
N VAL A 265 4.11 17.99 2.11
CA VAL A 265 4.64 19.34 2.37
C VAL A 265 4.27 19.72 3.80
N VAL A 266 4.91 19.10 4.78
CA VAL A 266 5.05 19.69 6.11
C VAL A 266 6.29 20.55 5.98
N PRO A 267 6.17 21.89 5.97
CA PRO A 267 7.34 22.72 6.11
C PRO A 267 7.97 22.28 7.42
N VAL A 268 9.20 21.78 7.36
CA VAL A 268 10.07 21.81 8.54
C VAL A 268 10.18 23.29 8.85
N VAL A 269 9.33 23.79 9.74
CA VAL A 269 9.57 25.08 10.35
C VAL A 269 10.82 24.80 11.17
N GLU A 270 11.97 25.19 10.62
CA GLU A 270 13.15 25.44 11.43
C GLU A 270 12.73 26.53 12.41
N GLU A 271 12.15 26.13 13.55
CA GLU A 271 11.97 27.04 14.67
C GLU A 271 13.38 27.45 15.06
N GLU A 272 13.73 28.71 14.77
CA GLU A 272 14.87 29.37 15.39
C GLU A 272 14.73 29.13 16.89
N VAL A 273 15.70 28.41 17.45
CA VAL A 273 15.76 28.10 18.88
C VAL A 273 15.83 29.42 19.63
N THR A 274 14.68 29.90 20.12
CA THR A 274 14.66 30.93 21.15
C THR A 274 15.09 30.25 22.44
N GLU A 275 16.27 30.64 22.93
CA GLU A 275 16.78 30.29 24.25
C GLU A 275 15.82 30.84 25.32
N ASP A 276 14.75 30.10 25.61
CA ASP A 276 14.00 30.25 26.85
C ASP A 276 14.17 28.95 27.66
N GLU A 277 14.73 29.14 28.87
CA GLU A 277 14.97 28.11 29.87
C GLU A 277 13.64 27.48 30.30
N ASP A 278 13.39 26.19 29.97
CA ASP A 278 12.71 25.20 30.84
C ASP A 278 12.60 23.82 30.12
N GLU A 279 13.22 22.80 30.74
CA GLU A 279 13.31 21.37 30.35
C GLU A 279 13.92 21.03 28.97
N PRO A 280 14.84 20.03 28.88
CA PRO A 280 15.32 19.55 27.59
C PRO A 280 14.16 18.85 26.87
N ILE A 281 13.45 19.60 26.00
CA ILE A 281 12.45 19.03 25.11
C ILE A 281 13.17 17.98 24.27
N ASN A 282 12.83 16.71 24.48
CA ASN A 282 13.35 15.63 23.66
C ASN A 282 12.84 15.84 22.23
N LEU A 283 13.72 16.32 21.34
CA LEU A 283 13.41 16.62 19.94
C LEU A 283 12.83 15.39 19.21
N GLU A 284 13.27 14.19 19.56
CA GLU A 284 12.77 12.94 18.99
C GLU A 284 11.34 12.63 19.44
N LEU A 285 11.01 12.95 20.69
CA LEU A 285 9.65 12.83 21.22
C LEU A 285 8.70 13.81 20.52
N LYS A 286 9.11 15.08 20.35
CA LYS A 286 8.31 16.08 19.62
C LYS A 286 8.06 15.63 18.18
N ARG A 287 9.10 15.16 17.48
CA ARG A 287 8.95 14.62 16.12
C ARG A 287 8.00 13.41 16.05
N LEU A 288 8.06 12.48 17.00
CA LEU A 288 7.11 11.36 17.06
C LEU A 288 5.67 11.81 17.28
N GLN A 289 5.47 12.85 18.11
CA GLN A 289 4.15 13.45 18.31
C GLN A 289 3.63 14.06 17.01
N ASP A 290 4.45 14.87 16.34
CA ASP A 290 4.11 15.55 15.09
C ASP A 290 3.73 14.54 14.00
N LEU A 291 4.50 13.45 13.84
CA LEU A 291 4.22 12.39 12.86
C LEU A 291 2.88 11.69 13.14
N ILE A 292 2.59 11.39 14.41
CA ILE A 292 1.32 10.75 14.80
C ILE A 292 0.14 11.70 14.57
N GLU A 293 0.28 12.99 14.88
CA GLU A 293 -0.75 13.99 14.64
C GLU A 293 -1.00 14.22 13.14
N ALA A 294 0.06 14.15 12.32
CA ALA A 294 -0.04 14.22 10.86
C ALA A 294 -0.66 12.96 10.23
N GLY A 295 -0.82 11.87 11.00
CA GLY A 295 -1.32 10.59 10.49
C GLY A 295 -0.25 9.73 9.79
N GLU A 296 1.02 10.12 9.87
CA GLU A 296 2.18 9.43 9.29
C GLU A 296 2.63 8.26 10.18
N ALA A 297 1.71 7.33 10.43
CA ALA A 297 1.90 6.23 11.38
C ALA A 297 3.04 5.29 11.00
N ALA A 298 3.32 5.11 9.71
CA ALA A 298 4.38 4.23 9.24
C ALA A 298 5.78 4.78 9.56
N GLU A 299 6.01 6.07 9.29
CA GLU A 299 7.26 6.74 9.65
C GLU A 299 7.45 6.76 11.17
N ALA A 300 6.40 7.14 11.91
CA ALA A 300 6.42 7.13 13.37
C ALA A 300 6.77 5.75 13.94
N PHE A 301 6.23 4.69 13.34
CA PHE A 301 6.50 3.31 13.74
C PHE A 301 7.97 2.94 13.56
N PHE A 302 8.57 3.22 12.39
CA PHE A 302 9.99 2.89 12.16
C PHE A 302 10.92 3.73 13.02
N MET A 303 10.61 5.02 13.21
CA MET A 303 11.37 5.90 14.10
C MET A 303 11.33 5.39 15.55
N ALA A 304 10.15 5.13 16.10
CA ALA A 304 9.98 4.65 17.47
C ALA A 304 10.64 3.28 17.68
N ARG A 305 10.53 2.38 16.70
CA ARG A 305 11.22 1.08 16.75
C ARG A 305 12.73 1.24 16.74
N SER A 306 13.27 2.14 15.93
CA SER A 306 14.71 2.44 15.90
C SER A 306 15.22 2.89 17.26
N LEU A 307 14.54 3.86 17.88
CA LEU A 307 14.87 4.39 19.21
C LEU A 307 14.78 3.32 20.29
N PHE A 308 13.74 2.49 20.25
CA PHE A 308 13.60 1.38 21.18
C PHE A 308 14.76 0.37 21.04
N THR A 309 15.17 0.05 19.81
CA THR A 309 16.30 -0.86 19.57
C THR A 309 17.66 -0.28 19.96
N SER A 310 17.81 1.05 19.98
CA SER A 310 19.02 1.72 20.46
C SER A 310 19.08 1.87 21.99
N GLY A 311 18.01 1.51 22.71
CA GLY A 311 17.97 1.46 24.18
C GLY A 311 17.02 2.48 24.83
N GLU A 312 16.29 3.27 24.05
CA GLU A 312 15.34 4.27 24.56
C GLU A 312 13.99 3.60 24.89
N SER A 313 13.81 3.15 26.13
CA SER A 313 12.62 2.39 26.55
C SER A 313 11.31 3.16 26.42
N TRP A 314 11.35 4.50 26.51
CA TRP A 314 10.16 5.35 26.35
C TRP A 314 9.57 5.29 24.94
N ALA A 315 10.36 4.92 23.93
CA ALA A 315 9.91 4.83 22.55
C ALA A 315 8.97 3.63 22.31
N GLU A 316 8.93 2.64 23.20
CA GLU A 316 8.05 1.48 23.09
C GLU A 316 6.56 1.88 23.07
N GLU A 317 6.17 2.84 23.92
CA GLU A 317 4.79 3.33 23.97
C GLU A 317 4.36 3.97 22.64
N TRP A 318 5.26 4.75 22.02
CA TRP A 318 5.03 5.39 20.74
C TRP A 318 5.00 4.39 19.58
N MET A 319 5.85 3.36 19.63
CA MET A 319 5.83 2.26 18.66
C MET A 319 4.48 1.53 18.69
N LEU A 320 3.97 1.21 19.88
CA LEU A 320 2.66 0.56 20.04
C LEU A 320 1.51 1.48 19.60
N LYS A 321 1.60 2.79 19.89
CA LYS A 321 0.63 3.78 19.42
C LYS A 321 0.61 3.86 17.90
N ALA A 322 1.76 4.01 17.26
CA ALA A 322 1.90 4.02 15.81
C ALA A 322 1.36 2.72 15.19
N GLN A 323 1.70 1.57 15.78
CA GLN A 323 1.24 0.27 15.34
C GLN A 323 -0.29 0.14 15.37
N SER A 324 -0.98 0.76 16.33
CA SER A 324 -2.45 0.74 16.41
C SER A 324 -3.15 1.54 15.32
N MET A 325 -2.42 2.41 14.61
CA MET A 325 -2.91 3.27 13.54
C MET A 325 -2.62 2.71 12.13
N LEU A 326 -1.83 1.63 12.03
CA LEU A 326 -1.54 0.87 10.80
C LEU A 326 -2.62 -0.18 10.52
#